data_AF-A0A8I1EAS0-F1
#
_entry.id   AF-A0A8I1EAS0-F1
#
_cell.length_a   1.000
_cell.length_b   1.000
_cell.length_c   1.000
_cell.angle_alpha   90.00
_cell.angle_beta   90.00
_cell.angle_gamma   90.00
#
_symmetry.space_group_name_H-M   'P 1'
#
loop_
_entity.id
_entity.type
_entity.pdbx_description
1 polymer ?
#
loop_
_entity_poly.entity_id
_entity_poly.type
_entity_poly.pdbx_seq_one_letter_code
_entity_poly.pdbx_strand_id
1 'polypeptide(L)'
;MMTEKPTYGEWQRCGYGMTFMEYLGVQVPTVHRVPSGNRTLFQYRKGEIAGAWCNTKKAAKESYKDLINEARKLIIAERRRLREIGKTLNPQDLDALKDAAGCHKHTRPSEWLEVNCYICGHSGPDRDTANRLESLGLMENCGPFQDGFFYQVTEDGCRLLGVPESRISDHRFL
;
A
#
# COMPACT_ATOMS: atom_id res chain seq x y z
N MET A 1 19.16 -11.93 15.29
CA MET A 1 19.37 -11.21 16.56
C MET A 1 18.41 -10.03 16.60
N MET A 2 17.45 -10.02 17.51
CA MET A 2 16.59 -8.85 17.70
C MET A 2 17.42 -7.79 18.41
N THR A 3 17.77 -6.70 17.74
CA THR A 3 18.35 -5.53 18.38
C THR A 3 17.30 -4.96 19.32
N GLU A 4 17.55 -5.04 20.63
CA GLU A 4 16.73 -4.38 21.63
C GLU A 4 16.66 -2.89 21.30
N LYS A 5 15.45 -2.32 21.29
CA LYS A 5 15.29 -0.89 21.06
C LYS A 5 15.95 -0.14 22.22
N PRO A 6 16.83 0.83 21.97
CA PRO A 6 17.52 1.59 23.00
C PRO A 6 16.56 2.32 23.92
N THR A 7 17.02 2.53 25.15
CA THR A 7 16.29 3.19 26.23
C THR A 7 16.05 4.67 25.92
N TYR A 8 15.07 5.30 26.59
CA TYR A 8 14.76 6.73 26.41
C TYR A 8 16.00 7.63 26.60
N GLY A 9 16.86 7.30 27.55
CA GLY A 9 18.09 8.04 27.83
C GLY A 9 19.14 7.93 26.72
N GLU A 10 19.18 6.82 26.00
CA GLU A 10 20.07 6.65 24.84
C GLU A 10 19.53 7.39 23.61
N TRP A 11 18.21 7.37 23.39
CA TRP A 11 17.57 8.15 22.32
C TRP A 11 17.81 9.66 22.47
N GLN A 12 17.69 10.20 23.70
CA GLN A 12 17.93 11.63 23.95
C GLN A 12 19.37 12.07 23.62
N ARG A 13 20.36 11.20 23.84
CA ARG A 13 21.78 11.50 23.61
C ARG A 13 22.16 11.52 22.13
N CYS A 14 21.48 10.72 21.32
CA CYS A 14 21.81 10.57 19.90
C CYS A 14 21.14 11.62 19.00
N GLY A 15 20.24 12.45 19.52
CA GLY A 15 19.69 13.58 18.77
C GLY A 15 19.01 13.19 17.46
N TYR A 16 18.24 12.10 17.45
CA TYR A 16 17.68 11.45 16.24
C TYR A 16 16.73 12.31 15.36
N GLY A 17 16.56 13.61 15.64
CA GLY A 17 15.77 14.53 14.81
C GLY A 17 14.27 14.22 14.70
N MET A 18 13.79 13.18 15.39
CA MET A 18 12.41 12.69 15.42
C MET A 18 12.03 12.40 16.87
N THR A 19 10.77 12.57 17.27
CA THR A 19 10.30 12.36 18.65
C THR A 19 10.49 10.90 19.11
N PHE A 20 10.62 10.68 20.43
CA PHE A 20 10.81 9.32 20.97
C PHE A 20 9.68 8.35 20.58
N MET A 21 8.47 8.87 20.42
CA MET A 21 7.33 8.04 19.98
C MET A 21 7.45 7.65 18.50
N GLU A 22 7.91 8.57 17.64
CA GLU A 22 8.24 8.26 16.25
C GLU A 22 9.39 7.25 16.15
N TYR A 23 10.42 7.40 16.99
CA TYR A 23 11.51 6.45 17.13
C TYR A 23 11.01 5.03 17.50
N LEU A 24 10.03 4.93 18.39
CA LEU A 24 9.43 3.64 18.77
C LEU A 24 8.51 3.04 17.68
N GLY A 25 8.26 3.75 16.58
CA GLY A 25 7.28 3.40 15.55
C GLY A 25 5.84 3.67 15.98
N VAL A 26 5.63 4.41 17.08
CA VAL A 26 4.32 4.80 17.57
C VAL A 26 3.84 5.97 16.74
N GLN A 27 2.84 5.72 15.91
CA GLN A 27 2.19 6.74 15.11
C GLN A 27 1.37 7.67 16.02
N VAL A 28 1.95 8.78 16.47
CA VAL A 28 1.26 9.76 17.32
C VAL A 28 0.51 10.77 16.44
N PRO A 29 -0.83 10.82 16.48
CA PRO A 29 -1.60 11.88 15.82
C PRO A 29 -1.39 13.22 16.52
N THR A 30 -1.32 14.29 15.74
CA THR A 30 -1.31 15.67 16.22
C THR A 30 -2.71 16.11 16.59
N VAL A 31 -2.84 16.89 17.66
CA VAL A 31 -4.12 17.49 18.08
C VAL A 31 -4.18 18.92 17.61
N HIS A 32 -5.10 19.21 16.70
CA HIS A 32 -5.44 20.55 16.28
C HIS A 32 -6.55 21.11 17.17
N ARG A 33 -6.51 22.42 17.39
CA ARG A 33 -7.56 23.15 18.13
C ARG A 33 -7.91 24.43 17.40
N VAL A 34 -9.19 24.73 17.27
CA VAL A 34 -9.68 25.99 16.70
C VAL A 34 -10.76 26.60 17.57
N PRO A 35 -10.78 27.93 17.74
CA PRO A 35 -11.92 28.61 18.33
C PRO A 35 -13.14 28.50 17.40
N SER A 36 -14.31 28.23 17.96
CA SER A 36 -15.60 28.17 17.25
C SER A 36 -16.67 28.80 18.15
N GLY A 37 -16.97 30.07 17.89
CA GLY A 37 -17.79 30.89 18.79
C GLY A 37 -17.24 30.90 20.21
N ASN A 38 -18.08 30.56 21.20
CA ASN A 38 -17.70 30.49 22.62
C ASN A 38 -17.08 29.14 23.02
N ARG A 39 -16.67 28.30 22.07
CA ARG A 39 -16.12 26.96 22.33
C ARG A 39 -14.81 26.75 21.59
N THR A 40 -14.06 25.72 22.01
CA THR A 40 -12.89 25.23 21.29
C THR A 40 -13.22 23.87 20.69
N LEU A 41 -12.98 23.71 19.38
CA LEU A 41 -13.05 22.41 18.71
C LEU A 41 -11.67 21.79 18.67
N PHE A 42 -11.63 20.46 18.77
CA PHE A 42 -10.43 19.64 18.71
C PHE A 42 -10.54 18.65 17.57
N GLN A 43 -9.43 18.36 16.90
CA GLN A 43 -9.33 17.33 15.87
C GLN A 43 -8.00 16.59 15.99
N TYR A 44 -8.03 15.27 15.91
CA TYR A 44 -6.83 14.45 15.82
C TYR A 44 -6.52 14.16 14.35
N ARG A 45 -5.28 14.40 13.92
CA ARG A 45 -4.84 14.24 12.53
C ARG A 45 -3.46 13.62 12.44
N LYS A 46 -3.22 12.83 11.40
CA LYS A 46 -1.89 12.41 10.97
C LYS A 46 -1.84 12.30 9.45
N GLY A 47 -0.99 13.10 8.80
CA GLY A 47 -0.93 13.17 7.34
C GLY A 47 -2.29 13.60 6.76
N GLU A 48 -2.82 12.79 5.85
CA GLU A 48 -4.14 13.00 5.25
C GLU A 48 -5.31 12.48 6.10
N ILE A 49 -5.02 11.64 7.10
CA ILE A 49 -6.06 11.04 7.95
C ILE A 49 -6.43 12.02 9.07
N ALA A 50 -7.69 12.48 9.08
CA ALA A 50 -8.22 13.38 10.08
C ALA A 50 -9.54 12.86 10.67
N GLY A 51 -9.64 12.81 12.00
CA GLY A 51 -10.91 12.55 12.69
C GLY A 51 -11.86 13.75 12.59
N ALA A 52 -13.05 13.64 13.18
CA ALA A 52 -13.99 14.75 13.21
C ALA A 52 -13.52 15.89 14.14
N TRP A 53 -13.96 17.11 13.85
CA TRP A 53 -13.90 18.21 14.81
C TRP A 53 -14.92 17.97 15.92
N CYS A 54 -14.46 17.97 17.19
CA CYS A 54 -15.32 17.73 18.34
C CYS A 54 -15.08 18.75 19.45
N ASN A 55 -16.09 18.99 20.29
CA ASN A 55 -16.02 19.93 21.41
C ASN A 55 -15.05 19.48 22.54
N THR A 56 -14.61 18.22 22.55
CA THR A 56 -13.68 17.70 23.55
C THR A 56 -12.55 16.91 22.90
N LYS A 57 -11.37 16.93 23.51
CA LYS A 57 -10.23 16.09 23.09
C LYS A 57 -10.58 14.60 23.11
N LYS A 58 -11.39 14.15 24.08
CA LYS A 58 -11.80 12.75 24.21
C LYS A 58 -12.62 12.29 23.00
N ALA A 59 -13.67 13.03 22.64
CA ALA A 59 -14.50 12.72 21.49
C ALA A 59 -13.72 12.80 20.17
N ALA A 60 -12.85 13.80 20.01
CA ALA A 60 -11.99 13.91 18.83
C ALA A 60 -11.02 12.72 18.69
N LYS A 61 -10.49 12.22 19.82
CA LYS A 61 -9.63 11.03 19.85
C LYS A 61 -10.39 9.75 19.52
N GLU A 62 -11.61 9.60 20.03
CA GLU A 62 -12.50 8.47 19.72
C GLU A 62 -12.84 8.45 18.22
N SER A 63 -13.29 9.58 17.66
CA SER A 63 -13.56 9.69 16.22
C SER A 63 -12.35 9.33 15.35
N TYR A 64 -11.14 9.78 15.73
CA TYR A 64 -9.93 9.39 15.01
C TYR A 64 -9.63 7.88 15.14
N LYS A 65 -9.81 7.29 16.32
CA LYS A 65 -9.62 5.84 16.51
C LYS A 65 -10.60 5.01 15.68
N ASP A 66 -11.85 5.43 15.62
CA ASP A 66 -12.89 4.74 14.84
C ASP A 66 -12.52 4.74 13.36
N LEU A 67 -12.09 5.88 12.83
CA LEU A 67 -11.63 5.99 11.45
C LEU A 67 -10.41 5.10 11.16
N ILE A 68 -9.41 5.06 12.06
CA ILE A 68 -8.26 4.15 11.94
C ILE A 68 -8.71 2.67 11.99
N ASN A 69 -9.68 2.34 12.84
CA ASN A 69 -10.20 0.99 12.95
C ASN A 69 -10.97 0.56 11.69
N GLU A 70 -11.78 1.45 11.11
CA GLU A 70 -12.45 1.19 9.84
C GLU A 70 -11.43 1.01 8.70
N ALA A 71 -10.42 1.88 8.60
CA ALA A 71 -9.34 1.71 7.64
C ALA A 71 -8.62 0.36 7.81
N ARG A 72 -8.35 -0.07 9.05
CA ARG A 72 -7.76 -1.39 9.34
C ARG A 72 -8.66 -2.54 8.89
N LYS A 73 -9.97 -2.45 9.13
CA LYS A 73 -10.94 -3.46 8.68
C LYS A 73 -10.92 -3.58 7.16
N LEU A 74 -10.90 -2.46 6.43
CA LEU A 74 -10.81 -2.44 4.98
C LEU A 74 -9.51 -3.10 4.49
N ILE A 75 -8.36 -2.76 5.08
CA ILE A 75 -7.07 -3.39 4.73
C ILE A 75 -7.08 -4.91 4.98
N ILE A 76 -7.67 -5.35 6.10
CA ILE A 76 -7.79 -6.78 6.41
C ILE A 76 -8.71 -7.49 5.41
N ALA A 77 -9.85 -6.87 5.07
CA ALA A 77 -10.78 -7.40 4.08
C ALA A 77 -10.11 -7.52 2.71
N GLU A 78 -9.35 -6.51 2.31
CA GLU A 78 -8.62 -6.49 1.03
C GLU A 78 -7.54 -7.58 0.98
N ARG A 79 -6.72 -7.70 2.03
CA ARG A 79 -5.73 -8.79 2.14
C ARG A 79 -6.39 -10.18 2.08
N ARG A 80 -7.57 -10.32 2.67
CA ARG A 80 -8.34 -11.57 2.59
C ARG A 80 -8.82 -11.82 1.16
N ARG A 81 -9.35 -10.81 0.47
CA ARG A 81 -9.76 -10.89 -0.94
C ARG A 81 -8.60 -11.37 -1.82
N LEU A 82 -7.44 -10.69 -1.73
CA LEU A 82 -6.25 -11.06 -2.50
C LEU A 82 -5.74 -12.48 -2.17
N ARG A 83 -5.82 -12.90 -0.91
CA ARG A 83 -5.48 -14.27 -0.52
C ARG A 83 -6.41 -15.30 -1.17
N GLU A 84 -7.70 -15.04 -1.26
CA GLU A 84 -8.62 -15.97 -1.92
C GLU A 84 -8.38 -16.01 -3.44
N ILE A 85 -8.11 -14.87 -4.09
CA ILE A 85 -7.70 -14.81 -5.50
C ILE A 85 -6.40 -15.61 -5.72
N GLY A 86 -5.41 -15.46 -4.83
CA GLY A 86 -4.17 -16.20 -4.91
C GLY A 86 -4.33 -17.73 -4.84
N LYS A 87 -5.40 -18.23 -4.22
CA LYS A 87 -5.70 -19.68 -4.19
C LYS A 87 -6.33 -20.18 -5.49
N THR A 88 -6.95 -19.31 -6.28
CA THR A 88 -7.57 -19.69 -7.56
C THR A 88 -6.59 -19.65 -8.73
N LEU A 89 -5.44 -18.98 -8.56
CA LEU A 89 -4.39 -18.92 -9.57
C LEU A 89 -3.72 -20.28 -9.73
N ASN A 90 -3.67 -20.77 -10.96
CA ASN A 90 -2.80 -21.90 -11.29
C ASN A 90 -1.32 -21.43 -11.33
N PRO A 91 -0.35 -22.36 -11.27
CA PRO A 91 1.07 -21.99 -11.28
C PRO A 91 1.51 -21.18 -12.51
N GLN A 92 0.92 -21.45 -13.69
CA GLN A 92 1.28 -20.75 -14.93
C GLN A 92 0.82 -19.28 -14.91
N ASP A 93 -0.40 -19.02 -14.43
CA ASP A 93 -0.93 -17.66 -14.28
C ASP A 93 -0.11 -16.86 -13.26
N LEU A 94 0.32 -17.52 -12.17
CA LEU A 94 1.17 -16.89 -11.15
C LEU A 94 2.57 -16.56 -11.69
N ASP A 95 3.19 -17.46 -12.45
CA ASP A 95 4.50 -17.21 -13.04
C ASP A 95 4.42 -16.15 -14.14
N ALA A 96 3.39 -16.18 -14.98
CA ALA A 96 3.11 -15.11 -15.94
C ALA A 96 2.95 -13.74 -15.26
N LEU A 97 2.27 -13.68 -14.12
CA LEU A 97 2.11 -12.44 -13.34
C LEU A 97 3.45 -11.95 -12.76
N LYS A 98 4.33 -12.87 -12.29
CA LYS A 98 5.68 -12.52 -11.81
C LYS A 98 6.56 -12.00 -12.94
N ASP A 99 6.53 -12.68 -14.09
CA ASP A 99 7.27 -12.29 -15.28
C ASP A 99 6.81 -10.89 -15.71
N ALA A 100 5.50 -10.68 -15.72
CA ALA A 100 4.86 -9.39 -15.93
C ALA A 100 5.02 -8.39 -14.76
N ALA A 101 5.83 -8.68 -13.74
CA ALA A 101 6.21 -7.69 -12.73
C ALA A 101 7.73 -7.62 -12.55
N GLY A 102 8.50 -8.38 -13.35
CA GLY A 102 9.93 -8.60 -13.15
C GLY A 102 10.27 -9.26 -11.80
N CYS A 103 9.31 -9.91 -11.14
CA CYS A 103 9.42 -10.43 -9.77
C CYS A 103 9.96 -11.88 -9.74
N HIS A 104 11.15 -12.11 -10.32
CA HIS A 104 11.77 -13.43 -10.31
C HIS A 104 12.67 -13.63 -9.08
N LYS A 105 12.97 -14.90 -8.78
CA LYS A 105 13.83 -15.31 -7.65
C LYS A 105 15.23 -14.65 -7.66
N HIS A 106 15.71 -14.26 -8.84
CA HIS A 106 17.03 -13.66 -9.04
C HIS A 106 16.99 -12.15 -9.27
N THR A 107 15.81 -11.54 -9.37
CA THR A 107 15.65 -10.09 -9.54
C THR A 107 15.66 -9.43 -8.17
N ARG A 108 16.45 -8.36 -8.01
CA ARG A 108 16.47 -7.63 -6.74
C ARG A 108 15.14 -6.93 -6.55
N PRO A 109 14.62 -6.80 -5.31
CA PRO A 109 13.38 -6.04 -5.07
C PRO A 109 13.42 -4.59 -5.59
N SER A 110 14.61 -3.99 -5.71
CA SER A 110 14.83 -2.67 -6.29
C SER A 110 14.60 -2.60 -7.81
N GLU A 111 14.60 -3.74 -8.49
CA GLU A 111 14.46 -3.89 -9.95
C GLU A 111 13.05 -4.39 -10.32
N TRP A 112 12.19 -4.67 -9.34
CA TRP A 112 10.80 -5.06 -9.58
C TRP A 112 9.99 -3.91 -10.20
N LEU A 113 9.08 -4.23 -11.12
CA LEU A 113 8.25 -3.29 -11.88
C LEU A 113 9.00 -2.34 -12.84
N GLU A 114 10.31 -2.51 -13.06
CA GLU A 114 11.05 -1.69 -14.04
C GLU A 114 10.47 -1.80 -15.46
N VAL A 115 10.02 -2.98 -15.81
CA VAL A 115 9.07 -3.21 -16.90
C VAL A 115 7.79 -3.57 -16.16
N ASN A 116 6.71 -2.79 -16.30
CA ASN A 116 5.38 -3.10 -15.74
C ASN A 116 4.29 -2.98 -16.83
N CYS A 117 4.71 -3.03 -18.09
CA CYS A 117 3.87 -2.86 -19.27
C CYS A 117 4.34 -3.85 -20.35
N TYR A 118 3.39 -4.58 -20.96
CA TYR A 118 3.71 -5.69 -21.85
C TYR A 118 2.74 -5.80 -23.01
N ILE A 119 3.24 -6.39 -24.09
CA ILE A 119 2.43 -6.84 -25.23
C ILE A 119 2.23 -8.35 -25.09
N CYS A 120 0.98 -8.79 -25.12
CA CYS A 120 0.67 -10.21 -25.08
C CYS A 120 1.38 -10.97 -26.22
N GLY A 121 1.99 -12.10 -25.88
CA GLY A 121 2.68 -12.97 -26.86
C GLY A 121 4.05 -12.49 -27.35
N HIS A 122 4.53 -11.32 -26.92
CA HIS A 122 5.89 -10.85 -27.20
C HIS A 122 6.78 -10.81 -25.95
N SER A 123 6.35 -10.06 -24.94
CA SER A 123 7.14 -9.79 -23.73
C SER A 123 6.40 -10.12 -22.44
N GLY A 124 5.21 -10.71 -22.53
CA GLY A 124 4.35 -11.03 -21.41
C GLY A 124 3.48 -12.27 -21.66
N PRO A 125 2.46 -12.51 -20.81
CA PRO A 125 1.56 -13.66 -20.96
C PRO A 125 0.93 -13.75 -22.34
N ASP A 126 0.52 -14.96 -22.71
CA ASP A 126 -0.42 -15.14 -23.82
C ASP A 126 -1.75 -14.43 -23.50
N ARG A 127 -2.55 -14.20 -24.54
CA ARG A 127 -3.79 -13.43 -24.43
C ARG A 127 -4.82 -14.06 -23.50
N ASP A 128 -4.91 -15.39 -23.45
CA ASP A 128 -5.89 -16.07 -22.61
C ASP A 128 -5.49 -15.94 -21.13
N THR A 129 -4.19 -16.06 -20.84
CA THR A 129 -3.62 -15.82 -19.51
C THR A 129 -3.81 -14.37 -19.08
N ALA A 130 -3.54 -13.40 -19.96
CA ALA A 130 -3.78 -11.99 -19.68
C ALA A 130 -5.26 -11.69 -19.38
N ASN A 131 -6.20 -12.24 -20.17
CA ASN A 131 -7.64 -12.08 -19.94
C ASN A 131 -8.09 -12.70 -18.60
N ARG A 132 -7.54 -13.85 -18.20
CA ARG A 132 -7.83 -14.45 -16.89
C ARG A 132 -7.33 -13.55 -15.76
N LEU A 133 -6.09 -13.07 -15.85
CA LEU A 133 -5.50 -12.18 -14.84
C LEU A 133 -6.23 -10.82 -14.77
N GLU A 134 -6.70 -10.31 -15.91
CA GLU A 134 -7.56 -9.12 -16.00
C GLU A 134 -8.92 -9.34 -15.34
N SER A 135 -9.57 -10.50 -15.58
CA SER A 135 -10.85 -10.83 -14.93
C SER A 135 -10.76 -10.95 -13.40
N LEU A 136 -9.55 -11.21 -12.88
CA LEU A 136 -9.23 -11.25 -11.45
C LEU A 136 -8.79 -9.88 -10.91
N GLY A 137 -8.69 -8.86 -11.75
CA GLY A 137 -8.25 -7.51 -11.40
C GLY A 137 -6.75 -7.40 -11.09
N LEU A 138 -5.94 -8.38 -11.52
CA LEU A 138 -4.49 -8.41 -11.27
C LEU A 138 -3.69 -7.77 -12.41
N MET A 139 -4.31 -7.68 -13.59
CA MET A 139 -3.80 -6.96 -14.75
C MET A 139 -4.91 -6.06 -15.33
N GLU A 140 -4.52 -5.07 -16.11
CA GLU A 140 -5.44 -4.17 -16.79
C GLU A 140 -4.97 -3.94 -18.23
N ASN A 141 -5.90 -4.01 -19.18
CA ASN A 141 -5.65 -3.64 -20.56
C ASN A 141 -5.63 -2.11 -20.70
N CYS A 142 -4.47 -1.56 -21.03
CA CYS A 142 -4.26 -0.12 -21.21
C CYS A 142 -4.64 0.38 -22.63
N GLY A 143 -5.15 -0.50 -23.48
CA GLY A 143 -5.56 -0.19 -24.85
C GLY A 143 -4.61 -0.72 -25.91
N PRO A 144 -4.93 -0.46 -27.20
CA PRO A 144 -4.11 -0.89 -28.31
C PRO A 144 -2.84 -0.05 -28.43
N PHE A 145 -1.70 -0.69 -28.71
CA PHE A 145 -0.51 0.01 -29.19
C PHE A 145 0.20 -0.85 -30.23
N GLN A 146 0.52 -0.21 -31.35
CA GLN A 146 0.96 -0.87 -32.58
C GLN A 146 0.03 -2.04 -32.95
N ASP A 147 0.57 -3.25 -33.10
CA ASP A 147 -0.14 -4.46 -33.56
C ASP A 147 -0.70 -5.32 -32.40
N GLY A 148 -0.76 -4.81 -31.16
CA GLY A 148 -1.15 -5.59 -29.99
C GLY A 148 -1.93 -4.82 -28.91
N PHE A 149 -2.43 -5.56 -27.91
CA PHE A 149 -3.01 -5.00 -26.69
C PHE A 149 -1.94 -4.91 -25.61
N PHE A 150 -1.91 -3.77 -24.92
CA PHE A 150 -0.98 -3.53 -23.84
C PHE A 150 -1.63 -3.83 -22.50
N TYR A 151 -0.89 -4.52 -21.64
CA TYR A 151 -1.33 -4.84 -20.30
C TYR A 151 -0.33 -4.33 -19.27
N GLN A 152 -0.85 -3.88 -18.14
CA GLN A 152 -0.08 -3.54 -16.94
C GLN A 152 -0.51 -4.42 -15.76
N VAL A 153 0.40 -4.69 -14.84
CA VAL A 153 0.04 -5.30 -13.56
C VAL A 153 -0.54 -4.23 -12.65
N THR A 154 -1.72 -4.50 -12.10
CA THR A 154 -2.43 -3.57 -11.23
C THR A 154 -1.77 -3.51 -9.86
N GLU A 155 -2.16 -2.53 -9.03
CA GLU A 155 -1.70 -2.49 -7.63
C GLU A 155 -2.05 -3.78 -6.87
N ASP A 156 -3.18 -4.38 -7.17
CA ASP A 156 -3.64 -5.62 -6.55
C ASP A 156 -2.80 -6.82 -6.99
N GLY A 157 -2.42 -6.88 -8.27
CA GLY A 157 -1.42 -7.82 -8.78
C GLY A 157 -0.08 -7.67 -8.06
N CYS A 158 0.40 -6.44 -7.91
CA CYS A 158 1.64 -6.15 -7.20
C CYS A 158 1.57 -6.56 -5.72
N ARG A 159 0.46 -6.24 -5.02
CA ARG A 159 0.25 -6.63 -3.62
C ARG A 159 0.16 -8.15 -3.45
N LEU A 160 -0.45 -8.85 -4.40
CA LEU A 160 -0.53 -10.31 -4.40
C LEU A 160 0.86 -10.95 -4.51
N LEU A 161 1.75 -10.37 -5.33
CA LEU A 161 3.15 -10.79 -5.46
C LEU A 161 4.03 -10.38 -4.26
N GLY A 162 3.52 -9.55 -3.36
CA GLY A 162 4.26 -9.04 -2.21
C GLY A 162 5.24 -7.92 -2.55
N VAL A 163 5.00 -7.18 -3.64
CA VAL A 163 5.77 -5.99 -3.99
C VAL A 163 5.68 -4.94 -2.88
N PRO A 164 6.79 -4.31 -2.46
CA PRO A 164 6.75 -3.25 -1.46
C PRO A 164 5.86 -2.07 -1.89
N GLU A 165 5.01 -1.55 -1.00
CA GLU A 165 4.10 -0.43 -1.29
C GLU A 165 4.82 0.82 -1.84
N SER A 166 6.06 1.06 -1.41
CA SER A 166 6.88 2.16 -1.94
C SER A 166 7.17 2.06 -3.43
N ARG A 167 7.12 0.85 -4.02
CA ARG A 167 7.31 0.63 -5.46
C ARG A 167 6.00 0.69 -6.21
N ILE A 168 4.90 0.25 -5.61
CA ILE A 168 3.57 0.28 -6.23
C ILE A 168 3.15 1.73 -6.52
N SER A 169 3.44 2.66 -5.61
CA SER A 169 3.11 4.08 -5.78
C SER A 169 3.91 4.79 -6.89
N ASP A 170 5.13 4.33 -7.17
CA ASP A 170 6.06 4.98 -8.11
C ASP A 170 5.73 4.66 -9.58
N HIS A 171 4.95 3.59 -9.84
CA HIS A 171 4.61 3.13 -11.19
C HIS A 171 3.16 3.47 -11.61
N ARG A 172 2.48 4.33 -10.86
CA ARG A 172 1.28 4.99 -11.38
C ARG A 172 1.73 5.94 -12.50
N PHE A 173 1.27 5.71 -13.73
CA PHE A 173 1.46 6.56 -14.91
C PHE A 173 2.78 6.38 -15.69
N LEU A 174 2.73 5.49 -16.69
CA LEU A 174 3.20 5.83 -18.03
C LEU A 174 1.97 6.13 -18.89
#